data_AF-A0AAD3DYI0-F1
#
_entry.id   AF-A0AAD3DYI0-F1
#
_cell.length_a   1.000
_cell.length_b   1.000
_cell.length_c   1.000
_cell.angle_alpha   90.00
_cell.angle_beta   90.00
_cell.angle_gamma   90.00
#
_symmetry.space_group_name_H-M   'P 1'
#
loop_
_entity.id
_entity.type
_entity.pdbx_description
1 polymer ?
#
loop_
_entity_poly.entity_id
_entity_poly.type
_entity_poly.pdbx_seq_one_letter_code
_entity_poly.pdbx_strand_id
1 'polypeptide(L)'
;MALAGSAKMHSVKVSQRSSRALAPHRVATVRNVPAPMRVVQKSQDELAAAINMMRDSKAQDEGPDYTVVQRNLALELVRVTEAAALAAGKWFGKGDKNAADQAAVDMMRKVLNSVAMDGVVVIGEGEKDEAPMLYCGERIGDGSLFPKVDIAVDPLDGTTLTAQGRSGAISVIAVAERGALFDPGPCMYMEKLAVGPQVDPESVSLDYSVRHNIKWVARALDKPVSDVTVLMLDRPRHADLIRQCRDAGARIRLISDGDVAGAIEVAKAGSPVDMMMGIGGTPEGVIAACALKCMGGTIQGRLWPRTEDERKQAIERGYDLDKILHLDDLVKGDDVFFAATGVSDGDLLKGVRYHSGGASTNSMVLRCKSGTVRFVETFHKWAKPSVTNIDPNDSDDGSTTIRNMGATSGRGAGQRPPW
;
A
#
# COMPACT_ATOMS: atom_id res chain seq x y z
N MET A 1 -77.92 38.44 -9.24
CA MET A 1 -78.68 37.69 -8.21
C MET A 1 -77.63 37.02 -7.32
N ALA A 2 -77.49 37.31 -6.01
CA ALA A 2 -78.47 37.22 -4.92
C ALA A 2 -78.95 35.77 -4.73
N LEU A 3 -78.93 35.12 -3.54
CA LEU A 3 -78.64 35.57 -2.16
C LEU A 3 -78.35 34.36 -1.22
N ALA A 4 -77.74 34.65 -0.05
CA ALA A 4 -77.82 33.95 1.26
C ALA A 4 -76.96 32.68 1.54
N GLY A 5 -76.49 32.39 2.77
CA GLY A 5 -76.40 33.23 4.00
C GLY A 5 -76.56 32.49 5.34
N SER A 6 -75.49 32.42 6.18
CA SER A 6 -75.48 32.23 7.66
C SER A 6 -74.01 32.32 8.15
N ALA A 7 -73.53 33.24 9.02
CA ALA A 7 -73.78 33.50 10.46
C ALA A 7 -73.35 32.33 11.39
N LYS A 8 -72.63 32.48 12.52
CA LYS A 8 -71.88 33.53 13.27
C LYS A 8 -70.84 32.76 14.17
N MET A 9 -69.79 33.28 14.80
CA MET A 9 -69.74 34.34 15.82
C MET A 9 -68.28 34.60 16.32
N HIS A 10 -67.91 35.89 16.48
CA HIS A 10 -67.07 36.51 17.56
C HIS A 10 -65.64 36.00 17.88
N SER A 11 -64.64 36.84 18.22
CA SER A 11 -64.53 38.29 18.54
C SER A 11 -63.08 38.77 18.21
N VAL A 12 -62.55 39.99 18.41
CA VAL A 12 -62.88 41.15 19.26
C VAL A 12 -63.01 42.45 18.41
N LYS A 13 -62.19 43.49 18.61
CA LYS A 13 -62.25 44.81 17.94
C LYS A 13 -60.87 45.47 17.80
N VAL A 14 -60.75 46.32 16.79
CA VAL A 14 -59.67 47.29 16.53
C VAL A 14 -60.11 48.69 17.04
N SER A 15 -59.16 49.58 17.37
CA SER A 15 -58.96 50.90 16.71
C SER A 15 -58.53 52.08 17.60
N GLN A 16 -57.57 52.88 17.07
CA GLN A 16 -57.36 54.34 17.22
C GLN A 16 -57.23 54.95 18.65
N ARG A 17 -56.33 55.91 18.93
CA ARG A 17 -56.12 57.23 18.28
C ARG A 17 -54.75 57.84 18.61
N SER A 18 -54.40 58.92 17.91
CA SER A 18 -53.15 59.67 18.04
C SER A 18 -53.18 60.83 19.06
N SER A 19 -51.97 61.20 19.50
CA SER A 19 -51.50 62.55 19.91
C SER A 19 -52.12 63.28 21.11
N ARG A 20 -51.32 63.51 22.17
CA ARG A 20 -50.62 64.80 22.44
C ARG A 20 -49.58 64.72 23.60
N ALA A 21 -48.63 65.66 23.55
CA ALA A 21 -47.42 65.90 24.37
C ALA A 21 -47.55 65.75 25.92
N LEU A 22 -46.49 65.50 26.71
CA LEU A 22 -45.40 66.46 27.03
C LEU A 22 -44.24 65.85 27.88
N ALA A 23 -43.01 66.35 27.65
CA ALA A 23 -41.91 66.57 28.62
C ALA A 23 -41.13 65.36 29.26
N PRO A 24 -39.90 65.59 29.80
CA PRO A 24 -38.78 64.68 29.53
C PRO A 24 -38.03 64.10 30.74
N HIS A 25 -37.53 62.86 30.67
CA HIS A 25 -36.53 62.37 31.63
C HIS A 25 -35.42 61.46 31.07
N ARG A 26 -34.18 61.91 31.33
CA ARG A 26 -32.90 61.21 31.55
C ARG A 26 -32.48 60.08 30.59
N VAL A 27 -31.40 60.39 29.87
CA VAL A 27 -30.49 59.43 29.25
C VAL A 27 -29.81 58.56 30.32
N ALA A 28 -29.80 57.25 30.11
CA ALA A 28 -28.90 56.30 30.77
C ALA A 28 -28.29 55.38 29.71
N THR A 29 -27.10 55.73 29.21
CA THR A 29 -26.35 54.89 28.26
C THR A 29 -25.64 53.76 29.00
N VAL A 30 -26.14 52.53 28.88
CA VAL A 30 -25.38 51.32 29.22
C VAL A 30 -24.79 50.76 27.93
N ARG A 31 -23.47 50.91 27.76
CA ARG A 31 -22.71 50.25 26.69
C ARG A 31 -22.42 48.82 27.10
N ASN A 32 -23.05 47.84 26.44
CA ASN A 32 -22.57 46.46 26.49
C ASN A 32 -21.44 46.30 25.46
N VAL A 33 -20.20 46.25 25.95
CA VAL A 33 -19.01 45.93 25.15
C VAL A 33 -18.64 44.47 25.43
N PRO A 34 -18.40 43.63 24.40
CA PRO A 34 -17.91 42.27 24.64
C PRO A 34 -16.56 42.31 25.35
N ALA A 35 -16.37 41.45 26.36
CA ALA A 35 -15.10 41.35 27.07
C ALA A 35 -13.97 40.91 26.11
N PRO A 36 -12.74 41.44 26.25
CA PRO A 36 -11.62 41.04 25.41
C PRO A 36 -11.27 39.57 25.63
N MET A 37 -11.01 38.87 24.53
CA MET A 37 -10.63 37.46 24.53
C MET A 37 -9.32 37.28 25.31
N ARG A 38 -9.35 36.48 26.39
CA ARG A 38 -8.19 36.29 27.27
C ARG A 38 -7.20 35.33 26.60
N VAL A 39 -6.22 35.88 25.89
CA VAL A 39 -5.10 35.09 25.34
C VAL A 39 -4.33 34.49 26.51
N VAL A 40 -4.45 33.17 26.68
CA VAL A 40 -3.62 32.43 27.62
C VAL A 40 -2.21 32.36 27.02
N GLN A 41 -1.30 33.18 27.55
CA GLN A 41 0.12 32.99 27.30
C GLN A 41 0.51 31.64 27.91
N LYS A 42 0.89 30.68 27.06
CA LYS A 42 1.53 29.44 27.49
C LYS A 42 2.74 29.77 28.37
N SER A 43 3.02 28.95 29.37
CA SER A 43 4.20 29.17 30.22
C SER A 43 5.48 29.08 29.37
N GLN A 44 6.59 29.66 29.84
CA GLN A 44 7.86 29.51 29.12
C GLN A 44 8.31 28.04 29.05
N ASP A 45 7.91 27.22 30.02
CA ASP A 45 8.17 25.77 30.03
C ASP A 45 7.31 25.02 29.01
N GLU A 46 6.03 25.37 28.85
CA GLU A 46 5.18 24.84 27.78
C GLU A 46 5.66 25.26 26.38
N LEU A 47 6.17 26.49 26.25
CA LEU A 47 6.75 26.99 25.02
C LEU A 47 8.10 26.30 24.73
N ALA A 48 8.94 26.07 25.74
CA ALA A 48 10.20 25.34 25.61
C ALA A 48 9.96 23.85 25.30
N ALA A 49 8.96 23.22 25.91
CA ALA A 49 8.54 21.86 25.58
C ALA A 49 8.01 21.77 24.14
N ALA A 50 7.18 22.72 23.70
CA ALA A 50 6.73 22.80 22.31
C ALA A 50 7.90 23.07 21.33
N ILE A 51 8.87 23.89 21.69
CA ILE A 51 10.06 24.17 20.88
C ILE A 51 11.00 22.96 20.80
N ASN A 52 11.14 22.18 21.88
CA ASN A 52 11.89 20.93 21.85
C ASN A 52 11.16 19.84 21.06
N MET A 53 9.83 19.70 21.22
CA MET A 53 9.02 18.85 20.35
C MET A 53 9.12 19.26 18.88
N MET A 54 9.16 20.57 18.57
CA MET A 54 9.39 21.08 17.21
C MET A 54 10.85 20.98 16.72
N ARG A 55 11.80 20.69 17.61
CA ARG A 55 13.20 20.37 17.24
C ARG A 55 13.34 18.88 16.95
N ASP A 56 12.74 18.03 17.77
CA ASP A 56 12.69 16.58 17.53
C ASP A 56 11.81 16.24 16.31
N SER A 57 10.77 17.03 16.03
CA SER A 57 9.93 16.87 14.83
C SER A 57 10.52 17.48 13.55
N LYS A 58 11.69 18.12 13.62
CA LYS A 58 12.48 18.37 12.41
C LYS A 58 13.23 17.08 12.09
N ALA A 59 12.63 16.26 11.24
CA ALA A 59 13.31 15.14 10.58
C ALA A 59 14.70 15.61 10.12
N GLN A 60 15.74 14.89 10.57
CA GLN A 60 17.11 15.29 10.34
C GLN A 60 17.42 15.32 8.84
N ASP A 61 17.76 16.50 8.32
CA ASP A 61 18.20 16.72 6.93
C ASP A 61 19.63 16.18 6.66
N GLU A 62 20.10 15.27 7.53
CA GLU A 62 21.44 14.70 7.55
C GLU A 62 21.48 13.25 7.04
N GLY A 63 20.32 12.71 6.63
CA GLY A 63 20.17 11.35 6.15
C GLY A 63 20.10 10.30 7.27
N PRO A 64 20.18 9.00 6.95
CA PRO A 64 20.09 7.93 7.94
C PRO A 64 21.30 7.92 8.89
N ASP A 65 21.03 7.91 10.19
CA ASP A 65 22.06 7.77 11.23
C ASP A 65 22.74 6.39 11.16
N TYR A 66 24.05 6.40 10.92
CA TYR A 66 24.91 5.21 10.89
C TYR A 66 25.74 5.01 12.16
N THR A 67 25.62 5.89 13.16
CA THR A 67 26.36 5.76 14.44
C THR A 67 25.88 4.57 15.27
N VAL A 68 24.62 4.15 15.09
CA VAL A 68 24.04 2.94 15.71
C VAL A 68 23.48 2.00 14.65
N VAL A 69 24.25 0.96 14.30
CA VAL A 69 23.79 -0.10 13.39
C VAL A 69 22.75 -0.99 14.11
N GLN A 70 21.48 -0.67 13.92
CA GLN A 70 20.35 -1.50 14.38
C GLN A 70 20.19 -2.73 13.47
N ARG A 71 19.80 -3.88 14.03
CA ARG A 71 19.53 -5.11 13.26
C ARG A 71 18.42 -4.84 12.25
N ASN A 72 18.73 -5.01 10.97
CA ASN A 72 17.80 -4.75 9.88
C ASN A 72 17.19 -6.07 9.35
N LEU A 73 16.04 -6.45 9.91
CA LEU A 73 15.31 -7.65 9.53
C LEU A 73 15.01 -7.69 8.02
N ALA A 74 14.78 -6.54 7.38
CA ALA A 74 14.46 -6.46 5.95
C ALA A 74 15.55 -7.05 5.03
N LEU A 75 16.82 -7.02 5.45
CA LEU A 75 17.93 -7.68 4.71
C LEU A 75 17.94 -9.21 4.88
N GLU A 76 17.27 -9.75 5.90
CA GLU A 76 16.97 -11.19 6.00
C GLU A 76 15.73 -11.52 5.16
N LEU A 77 14.71 -10.64 5.17
CA LEU A 77 13.45 -10.80 4.41
C LEU A 77 13.61 -10.73 2.88
N VAL A 78 14.63 -10.05 2.35
CA VAL A 78 14.88 -10.07 0.89
C VAL A 78 15.09 -11.50 0.39
N ARG A 79 15.84 -12.32 1.14
CA ARG A 79 16.12 -13.72 0.80
C ARG A 79 14.86 -14.61 0.86
N VAL A 80 13.86 -14.21 1.64
CA VAL A 80 12.56 -14.88 1.73
C VAL A 80 11.80 -14.71 0.42
N THR A 81 11.62 -13.47 -0.04
CA THR A 81 10.92 -13.20 -1.32
C THR A 81 11.73 -13.61 -2.54
N GLU A 82 13.07 -13.55 -2.50
CA GLU A 82 13.92 -14.12 -3.54
C GLU A 82 13.72 -15.63 -3.69
N ALA A 83 13.69 -16.37 -2.58
CA ALA A 83 13.50 -17.83 -2.62
C ALA A 83 12.12 -18.23 -3.14
N ALA A 84 11.08 -17.48 -2.75
CA ALA A 84 9.72 -17.66 -3.24
C ALA A 84 9.61 -17.32 -4.74
N ALA A 85 10.17 -16.19 -5.18
CA ALA A 85 10.16 -15.78 -6.59
C ALA A 85 10.97 -16.75 -7.48
N LEU A 86 12.12 -17.24 -7.02
CA LEU A 86 12.91 -18.30 -7.70
C LEU A 86 12.18 -19.66 -7.79
N ALA A 87 11.13 -19.86 -7.00
CA ALA A 87 10.30 -21.06 -7.06
C ALA A 87 9.10 -20.85 -7.98
N ALA A 88 8.32 -19.79 -7.77
CA ALA A 88 7.19 -19.38 -8.60
C ALA A 88 7.60 -19.13 -10.06
N GLY A 89 8.74 -18.47 -10.30
CA GLY A 89 9.23 -18.15 -11.63
C GLY A 89 9.51 -19.39 -12.50
N LYS A 90 9.69 -20.59 -11.91
CA LYS A 90 9.79 -21.85 -12.66
C LYS A 90 8.46 -22.32 -13.25
N TRP A 91 7.35 -21.71 -12.83
CA TRP A 91 5.99 -21.97 -13.32
C TRP A 91 5.48 -20.88 -14.27
N PHE A 92 6.30 -19.87 -14.57
CA PHE A 92 5.97 -18.80 -15.50
C PHE A 92 5.56 -19.37 -16.87
N GLY A 93 4.34 -19.05 -17.31
CA GLY A 93 3.76 -19.51 -18.58
C GLY A 93 3.34 -20.99 -18.63
N LYS A 94 3.35 -21.73 -17.52
CA LYS A 94 3.00 -23.17 -17.51
C LYS A 94 1.51 -23.49 -17.36
N GLY A 95 0.65 -22.49 -17.20
CA GLY A 95 -0.81 -22.68 -17.08
C GLY A 95 -1.30 -23.19 -15.72
N ASP A 96 -0.40 -23.57 -14.80
CA ASP A 96 -0.76 -24.04 -13.45
C ASP A 96 -0.47 -22.95 -12.41
N LYS A 97 -1.54 -22.26 -11.99
CA LYS A 97 -1.44 -21.20 -10.97
C LYS A 97 -1.25 -21.78 -9.57
N ASN A 98 -1.84 -22.95 -9.26
CA ASN A 98 -1.82 -23.52 -7.92
C ASN A 98 -0.43 -24.08 -7.60
N ALA A 99 0.24 -24.69 -8.59
CA ALA A 99 1.60 -25.19 -8.43
C ALA A 99 2.64 -24.05 -8.39
N ALA A 100 2.39 -22.93 -9.09
CA ALA A 100 3.20 -21.71 -8.97
C ALA A 100 3.16 -21.13 -7.55
N ASP A 101 1.95 -21.06 -7.01
CA ASP A 101 1.62 -20.52 -5.69
C ASP A 101 2.20 -21.39 -4.56
N GLN A 102 1.89 -22.69 -4.57
CA GLN A 102 2.44 -23.66 -3.62
C GLN A 102 3.98 -23.64 -3.59
N ALA A 103 4.63 -23.50 -4.76
CA ALA A 103 6.09 -23.40 -4.82
C ALA A 103 6.64 -22.13 -4.15
N ALA A 104 5.90 -21.01 -4.21
CA ALA A 104 6.22 -19.78 -3.49
C ALA A 104 6.05 -19.97 -1.97
N VAL A 105 4.88 -20.46 -1.54
CA VAL A 105 4.53 -20.75 -0.13
C VAL A 105 5.60 -21.64 0.53
N ASP A 106 5.93 -22.76 -0.11
CA ASP A 106 6.91 -23.74 0.38
C ASP A 106 8.26 -23.09 0.67
N MET A 107 8.76 -22.30 -0.28
CA MET A 107 10.10 -21.69 -0.20
C MET A 107 10.12 -20.46 0.70
N MET A 108 9.05 -19.64 0.70
CA MET A 108 8.88 -18.52 1.63
C MET A 108 8.93 -19.02 3.08
N ARG A 109 8.05 -19.97 3.43
CA ARG A 109 7.96 -20.54 4.78
C ARG A 109 9.26 -21.22 5.21
N LYS A 110 9.90 -21.96 4.30
CA LYS A 110 11.18 -22.63 4.55
C LYS A 110 12.30 -21.65 4.92
N VAL A 111 12.37 -20.49 4.26
CA VAL A 111 13.39 -19.48 4.60
C VAL A 111 13.02 -18.74 5.88
N LEU A 112 11.74 -18.40 6.09
CA LEU A 112 11.28 -17.72 7.31
C LEU A 112 11.57 -18.51 8.60
N ASN A 113 11.49 -19.85 8.56
CA ASN A 113 11.89 -20.72 9.68
C ASN A 113 13.38 -20.64 10.05
N SER A 114 14.21 -19.90 9.30
CA SER A 114 15.61 -19.63 9.60
C SER A 114 15.91 -18.16 9.98
N VAL A 115 14.87 -17.31 10.02
CA VAL A 115 14.97 -15.89 10.40
C VAL A 115 14.84 -15.79 11.91
N ALA A 116 15.75 -15.07 12.56
CA ALA A 116 15.79 -15.02 14.03
C ALA A 116 14.78 -14.02 14.62
N MET A 117 13.57 -14.49 14.94
CA MET A 117 12.40 -13.74 15.45
C MET A 117 11.35 -14.65 16.11
N ASP A 118 10.44 -14.07 16.92
CA ASP A 118 9.14 -14.67 17.32
C ASP A 118 8.03 -14.07 16.45
N GLY A 119 7.87 -14.60 15.24
CA GLY A 119 6.88 -14.15 14.27
C GLY A 119 5.52 -14.82 14.45
N VAL A 120 4.45 -14.06 14.19
CA VAL A 120 3.09 -14.59 13.99
C VAL A 120 2.56 -14.08 12.66
N VAL A 121 2.05 -14.99 11.83
CA VAL A 121 1.36 -14.65 10.59
C VAL A 121 0.00 -14.03 10.95
N VAL A 122 -0.21 -12.76 10.63
CA VAL A 122 -1.50 -12.07 10.75
C VAL A 122 -2.24 -12.09 9.41
N ILE A 123 -1.48 -12.05 8.31
CA ILE A 123 -1.98 -12.13 6.94
C ILE A 123 -1.14 -13.20 6.21
N GLY A 124 -1.82 -14.12 5.53
CA GLY A 124 -1.21 -15.11 4.67
C GLY A 124 -2.25 -15.86 3.84
N GLU A 125 -1.99 -17.14 3.56
CA GLU A 125 -2.74 -17.97 2.59
C GLU A 125 -4.23 -18.18 2.94
N GLY A 126 -4.59 -18.03 4.22
CA GLY A 126 -5.96 -18.16 4.70
C GLY A 126 -6.04 -18.66 6.14
N GLU A 127 -7.22 -19.12 6.52
CA GLU A 127 -7.47 -19.74 7.83
C GLU A 127 -6.79 -21.11 7.95
N LYS A 128 -6.51 -21.53 9.19
CA LYS A 128 -5.74 -22.76 9.47
C LYS A 128 -6.35 -24.04 8.88
N ASP A 129 -7.68 -24.10 8.76
CA ASP A 129 -8.39 -25.26 8.21
C ASP A 129 -8.42 -25.26 6.67
N GLU A 130 -8.04 -24.14 6.04
CA GLU A 130 -8.04 -23.93 4.58
C GLU A 130 -6.61 -23.91 4.00
N ALA A 131 -5.64 -23.40 4.77
CA ALA A 131 -4.24 -23.27 4.39
C ALA A 131 -3.31 -24.15 5.26
N PRO A 132 -2.55 -25.12 4.70
CA PRO A 132 -1.67 -25.99 5.48
C PRO A 132 -0.39 -25.30 5.98
N MET A 133 -0.06 -24.13 5.43
CA MET A 133 1.17 -23.36 5.66
C MET A 133 0.88 -21.87 5.46
N LEU A 134 1.59 -21.01 6.19
CA LEU A 134 1.40 -19.55 6.19
C LEU A 134 -0.04 -19.14 6.52
N TYR A 135 -0.70 -19.89 7.41
CA TYR A 135 -2.07 -19.64 7.84
C TYR A 135 -2.13 -18.56 8.94
N CYS A 136 -3.27 -17.88 9.05
CA CYS A 136 -3.51 -16.86 10.09
C CYS A 136 -3.33 -17.44 11.51
N GLY A 137 -2.38 -16.88 12.26
CA GLY A 137 -1.96 -17.36 13.58
C GLY A 137 -0.80 -18.36 13.58
N GLU A 138 -0.21 -18.71 12.44
CA GLU A 138 1.00 -19.56 12.41
C GLU A 138 2.18 -18.85 13.10
N ARG A 139 2.90 -19.57 13.97
CA ARG A 139 4.16 -19.07 14.58
C ARG A 139 5.36 -19.48 13.74
N ILE A 140 6.18 -18.50 13.37
CA ILE A 140 7.28 -18.66 12.42
C ILE A 140 8.54 -17.93 12.90
N GLY A 141 9.70 -18.56 12.68
CA GLY A 141 11.02 -18.06 13.05
C GLY A 141 11.94 -19.21 13.47
N ASP A 142 13.17 -18.91 13.85
CA ASP A 142 14.16 -19.89 14.32
C ASP A 142 13.95 -20.37 15.78
N GLY A 143 12.94 -19.85 16.48
CA GLY A 143 12.69 -20.09 17.91
C GLY A 143 13.23 -19.01 18.85
N SER A 144 13.84 -17.94 18.32
CA SER A 144 14.18 -16.73 19.07
C SER A 144 12.96 -16.14 19.78
N LEU A 145 13.15 -15.66 21.02
CA LEU A 145 12.07 -15.02 21.80
C LEU A 145 11.80 -13.55 21.39
N PHE A 146 12.72 -12.94 20.63
CA PHE A 146 12.69 -11.56 20.18
C PHE A 146 13.42 -11.39 18.83
N PRO A 147 13.05 -10.39 18.01
CA PRO A 147 11.92 -9.48 18.18
C PRO A 147 10.58 -10.22 18.04
N LYS A 148 9.55 -9.71 18.72
CA LYS A 148 8.18 -10.20 18.57
C LYS A 148 7.49 -9.40 17.48
N VAL A 149 7.11 -10.07 16.40
CA VAL A 149 6.68 -9.40 15.17
C VAL A 149 5.39 -9.99 14.61
N ASP A 150 4.61 -9.15 13.94
CA ASP A 150 3.53 -9.59 13.07
C ASP A 150 4.04 -9.66 11.64
N ILE A 151 3.56 -10.66 10.91
CA ILE A 151 3.96 -10.93 9.53
C ILE A 151 2.72 -10.89 8.65
N ALA A 152 2.80 -10.15 7.54
CA ALA A 152 1.91 -10.28 6.41
C ALA A 152 2.69 -10.80 5.21
N VAL A 153 2.24 -11.92 4.64
CA VAL A 153 2.83 -12.51 3.43
C VAL A 153 1.84 -12.48 2.28
N ASP A 154 2.37 -12.24 1.08
CA ASP A 154 1.75 -12.64 -0.17
C ASP A 154 2.85 -13.34 -0.98
N PRO A 155 2.94 -14.69 -0.90
CA PRO A 155 3.98 -15.44 -1.58
C PRO A 155 3.99 -15.23 -3.09
N LEU A 156 2.84 -14.97 -3.72
CA LEU A 156 2.71 -14.77 -5.16
C LEU A 156 1.52 -13.88 -5.55
N ASP A 157 1.67 -12.56 -5.38
CA ASP A 157 0.73 -11.58 -5.95
C ASP A 157 0.77 -11.74 -7.47
N GLY A 158 -0.36 -12.18 -8.05
CA GLY A 158 -0.46 -12.55 -9.46
C GLY A 158 -0.15 -14.02 -9.77
N THR A 159 -0.69 -14.98 -9.00
CA THR A 159 -0.71 -16.41 -9.37
C THR A 159 -1.19 -16.66 -10.81
N THR A 160 -2.28 -15.98 -11.21
CA THR A 160 -2.83 -16.00 -12.59
C THR A 160 -1.86 -15.39 -13.61
N LEU A 161 -1.21 -14.27 -13.26
CA LEU A 161 -0.22 -13.62 -14.13
C LEU A 161 0.95 -14.57 -14.41
N THR A 162 1.49 -15.19 -13.36
CA THR A 162 2.58 -16.17 -13.45
C THR A 162 2.19 -17.36 -14.32
N ALA A 163 1.06 -18.01 -14.03
CA ALA A 163 0.58 -19.15 -14.83
C ALA A 163 0.41 -18.83 -16.32
N GLN A 164 -0.07 -17.61 -16.64
CA GLN A 164 -0.32 -17.18 -18.01
C GLN A 164 0.89 -16.54 -18.71
N GLY A 165 2.05 -16.44 -18.04
CA GLY A 165 3.24 -15.83 -18.62
C GLY A 165 3.12 -14.30 -18.79
N ARG A 166 2.38 -13.63 -17.89
CA ARG A 166 2.12 -12.19 -17.93
C ARG A 166 2.96 -11.40 -16.94
N SER A 167 3.23 -10.15 -17.32
CA SER A 167 3.88 -9.13 -16.49
C SER A 167 3.12 -8.80 -15.20
N GLY A 168 3.87 -8.32 -14.19
CA GLY A 168 3.34 -7.74 -12.96
C GLY A 168 3.32 -8.63 -11.71
N ALA A 169 3.74 -9.90 -11.80
CA ALA A 169 3.73 -10.80 -10.64
C ALA A 169 4.92 -10.55 -9.71
N ILE A 170 4.66 -10.47 -8.40
CA ILE A 170 5.69 -10.24 -7.37
C ILE A 170 5.48 -11.18 -6.17
N SER A 171 6.54 -11.43 -5.39
CA SER A 171 6.47 -12.10 -4.10
C SER A 171 6.77 -11.09 -3.00
N VAL A 172 5.96 -11.03 -1.95
CA VAL A 172 5.94 -9.93 -0.98
C VAL A 172 5.88 -10.41 0.48
N ILE A 173 6.55 -9.66 1.35
CA ILE A 173 6.41 -9.79 2.80
C ILE A 173 6.51 -8.42 3.48
N ALA A 174 5.63 -8.17 4.44
CA ALA A 174 5.71 -7.08 5.39
C ALA A 174 5.84 -7.64 6.82
N VAL A 175 6.63 -6.97 7.65
CA VAL A 175 6.82 -7.33 9.07
C VAL A 175 6.78 -6.06 9.91
N ALA A 176 6.00 -6.08 10.98
CA ALA A 176 5.87 -4.96 11.92
C ALA A 176 5.93 -5.46 13.38
N GLU A 177 5.88 -4.55 14.35
CA GLU A 177 5.77 -4.92 15.77
C GLU A 177 4.49 -5.76 16.04
N ARG A 178 4.54 -6.63 17.05
CA ARG A 178 3.38 -7.45 17.47
C ARG A 178 2.18 -6.56 17.84
N GLY A 179 1.05 -6.77 17.15
CA GLY A 179 -0.19 -5.98 17.27
C GLY A 179 -0.26 -4.73 16.39
N ALA A 180 0.73 -4.52 15.52
CA ALA A 180 0.80 -3.33 14.66
C ALA A 180 0.01 -3.45 13.36
N LEU A 181 -0.11 -4.65 12.80
CA LEU A 181 -0.84 -4.89 11.55
C LEU A 181 -2.35 -4.96 11.81
N PHE A 182 -3.13 -4.39 10.90
CA PHE A 182 -4.59 -4.54 10.90
C PHE A 182 -4.97 -5.97 10.51
N ASP A 183 -5.84 -6.59 11.32
CA ASP A 183 -6.48 -7.87 11.04
C ASP A 183 -7.62 -7.66 10.02
N PRO A 184 -7.58 -8.26 8.81
CA PRO A 184 -8.68 -8.19 7.84
C PRO A 184 -10.00 -8.79 8.35
N GLY A 185 -9.93 -9.70 9.32
CA GLY A 185 -11.07 -10.45 9.82
C GLY A 185 -11.86 -11.15 8.70
N PRO A 186 -13.20 -11.15 8.74
CA PRO A 186 -14.03 -11.79 7.71
C PRO A 186 -14.15 -10.97 6.40
N CYS A 187 -13.63 -9.74 6.37
CA CYS A 187 -13.77 -8.84 5.22
C CYS A 187 -12.57 -8.95 4.28
N MET A 188 -12.59 -9.97 3.40
CA MET A 188 -11.52 -10.22 2.44
C MET A 188 -11.36 -9.13 1.36
N TYR A 189 -12.26 -8.15 1.25
CA TYR A 189 -12.19 -7.04 0.30
C TYR A 189 -12.34 -5.69 0.98
N MET A 190 -11.68 -4.68 0.41
CA MET A 190 -11.80 -3.28 0.81
C MET A 190 -11.75 -2.35 -0.42
N GLU A 191 -12.45 -1.22 -0.33
CA GLU A 191 -12.14 -0.03 -1.13
C GLU A 191 -10.74 0.47 -0.75
N LYS A 192 -9.98 0.96 -1.73
CA LYS A 192 -8.61 1.47 -1.61
C LYS A 192 -8.49 2.79 -2.36
N LEU A 193 -7.78 3.75 -1.78
CA LEU A 193 -7.26 4.95 -2.44
C LEU A 193 -5.81 5.13 -1.98
N ALA A 194 -4.85 5.07 -2.89
CA ALA A 194 -3.43 5.28 -2.59
C ALA A 194 -2.82 6.38 -3.47
N VAL A 195 -1.97 7.21 -2.88
CA VAL A 195 -1.27 8.33 -3.54
C VAL A 195 0.17 8.49 -3.01
N GLY A 196 1.05 9.05 -3.84
CA GLY A 196 2.46 9.26 -3.52
C GLY A 196 2.73 10.41 -2.53
N PRO A 197 3.98 10.53 -2.03
CA PRO A 197 4.39 11.53 -1.02
C PRO A 197 4.19 12.99 -1.41
N GLN A 198 3.99 13.29 -2.70
CA GLN A 198 3.70 14.63 -3.19
C GLN A 198 2.28 15.10 -2.88
N VAL A 199 1.36 14.17 -2.59
CA VAL A 199 -0.06 14.45 -2.36
C VAL A 199 -0.33 14.49 -0.86
N ASP A 200 -0.81 15.62 -0.37
CA ASP A 200 -1.28 15.79 1.00
C ASP A 200 -2.40 14.76 1.33
N PRO A 201 -2.22 13.89 2.34
CA PRO A 201 -3.22 12.90 2.74
C PRO A 201 -4.58 13.47 3.14
N GLU A 202 -4.65 14.71 3.63
CA GLU A 202 -5.92 15.37 3.99
C GLU A 202 -6.66 15.92 2.75
N SER A 203 -5.98 16.08 1.62
CA SER A 203 -6.54 16.60 0.38
C SER A 203 -7.26 15.54 -0.48
N VAL A 204 -7.22 14.27 -0.09
CA VAL A 204 -7.90 13.14 -0.78
C VAL A 204 -8.74 12.32 0.19
N SER A 205 -9.89 11.79 -0.25
CA SER A 205 -10.72 10.93 0.59
C SER A 205 -11.55 9.93 -0.23
N LEU A 206 -11.78 8.73 0.31
CA LEU A 206 -12.78 7.79 -0.20
C LEU A 206 -14.21 8.36 -0.18
N ASP A 207 -14.51 9.34 0.68
CA ASP A 207 -15.81 10.05 0.70
C ASP A 207 -15.90 11.17 -0.36
N TYR A 208 -14.80 11.51 -1.03
CA TYR A 208 -14.80 12.53 -2.07
C TYR A 208 -15.11 11.90 -3.43
N SER A 209 -15.83 12.65 -4.26
CA SER A 209 -16.07 12.24 -5.65
C SER A 209 -14.75 11.97 -6.38
N VAL A 210 -14.73 10.97 -7.26
CA VAL A 210 -13.58 10.58 -8.09
C VAL A 210 -12.93 11.79 -8.79
N ARG A 211 -13.75 12.71 -9.32
CA ARG A 211 -13.29 13.97 -9.96
C ARG A 211 -12.55 14.91 -8.99
N HIS A 212 -12.90 14.91 -7.71
CA HIS A 212 -12.27 15.76 -6.70
C HIS A 212 -10.88 15.24 -6.35
N ASN A 213 -10.75 13.93 -6.05
CA ASN A 213 -9.47 13.28 -5.77
C ASN A 213 -8.49 13.44 -6.95
N ILE A 214 -8.93 13.15 -8.18
CA ILE A 214 -8.14 13.32 -9.40
C ILE A 214 -7.65 14.77 -9.57
N LYS A 215 -8.49 15.77 -9.27
CA LYS A 215 -8.09 17.19 -9.35
C LYS A 215 -7.06 17.59 -8.31
N TRP A 216 -7.11 17.03 -7.10
CA TRP A 216 -6.09 17.28 -6.09
C TRP A 216 -4.77 16.61 -6.40
N VAL A 217 -4.79 15.36 -6.87
CA VAL A 217 -3.60 14.66 -7.37
C VAL A 217 -2.96 15.43 -8.53
N ALA A 218 -3.76 15.89 -9.51
CA ALA A 218 -3.29 16.75 -10.61
C ALA A 218 -2.60 18.03 -10.10
N ARG A 219 -3.21 18.71 -9.12
CA ARG A 219 -2.68 19.95 -8.52
C ARG A 219 -1.40 19.72 -7.72
N ALA A 220 -1.34 18.64 -6.95
CA ALA A 220 -0.17 18.29 -6.13
C ALA A 220 1.04 17.89 -6.98
N LEU A 221 0.80 17.30 -8.15
CA LEU A 221 1.82 16.89 -9.12
C LEU A 221 2.10 17.95 -10.22
N ASP A 222 1.57 19.16 -10.06
CA ASP A 222 1.67 20.30 -11.01
C ASP A 222 1.46 19.91 -12.49
N LYS A 223 0.38 19.16 -12.78
CA LYS A 223 0.07 18.68 -14.13
C LYS A 223 -1.41 18.71 -14.47
N PRO A 224 -1.80 18.77 -15.75
CA PRO A 224 -3.21 18.77 -16.11
C PRO A 224 -3.87 17.42 -15.79
N VAL A 225 -5.18 17.44 -15.55
CA VAL A 225 -5.98 16.23 -15.24
C VAL A 225 -5.88 15.16 -16.33
N SER A 226 -5.67 15.55 -17.60
CA SER A 226 -5.43 14.65 -18.73
C SER A 226 -4.20 13.74 -18.56
N ASP A 227 -3.25 14.16 -17.73
CA ASP A 227 -1.95 13.53 -17.58
C ASP A 227 -1.87 12.73 -16.28
N VAL A 228 -2.91 12.80 -15.43
CA VAL A 228 -3.10 11.91 -14.27
C VAL A 228 -3.53 10.53 -14.75
N THR A 229 -2.81 9.50 -14.31
CA THR A 229 -3.10 8.08 -14.59
C THR A 229 -3.53 7.38 -13.30
N VAL A 230 -4.79 6.92 -13.29
CA VAL A 230 -5.38 6.14 -12.20
C VAL A 230 -5.18 4.65 -12.47
N LEU A 231 -4.50 3.92 -11.57
CA LEU A 231 -4.42 2.46 -11.62
C LEU A 231 -5.61 1.83 -10.90
N MET A 232 -6.17 0.77 -11.50
CA MET A 232 -7.21 -0.05 -10.88
C MET A 232 -7.29 -1.45 -11.50
N LEU A 233 -7.81 -2.42 -10.73
CA LEU A 233 -8.09 -3.76 -11.24
C LEU A 233 -9.18 -3.74 -12.31
N ASP A 234 -8.99 -4.47 -13.41
CA ASP A 234 -10.03 -4.69 -14.41
C ASP A 234 -11.05 -5.71 -13.89
N ARG A 235 -12.16 -5.19 -13.37
CA ARG A 235 -13.24 -6.00 -12.77
C ARG A 235 -14.60 -5.36 -13.06
N PRO A 236 -15.68 -6.14 -13.26
CA PRO A 236 -17.03 -5.60 -13.46
C PRO A 236 -17.49 -4.62 -12.37
N ARG A 237 -17.09 -4.87 -11.11
CA ARG A 237 -17.36 -3.98 -9.96
C ARG A 237 -16.75 -2.57 -10.09
N HIS A 238 -15.78 -2.35 -10.99
CA HIS A 238 -15.17 -1.05 -11.24
C HIS A 238 -15.72 -0.33 -12.47
N ALA A 239 -16.73 -0.88 -13.16
CA ALA A 239 -17.29 -0.24 -14.37
C ALA A 239 -17.76 1.21 -14.14
N ASP A 240 -18.34 1.50 -12.97
CA ASP A 240 -18.75 2.85 -12.59
C ASP A 240 -17.55 3.76 -12.30
N LEU A 241 -16.57 3.27 -11.53
CA LEU A 241 -15.31 3.95 -11.22
C LEU A 241 -14.52 4.32 -12.49
N ILE A 242 -14.43 3.38 -13.44
CA ILE A 242 -13.81 3.56 -14.76
C ILE A 242 -14.53 4.67 -15.53
N ARG A 243 -15.87 4.71 -15.51
CA ARG A 243 -16.66 5.79 -16.14
C ARG A 243 -16.35 7.13 -15.47
N GLN A 244 -16.40 7.19 -14.14
CA GLN A 244 -16.13 8.42 -13.38
C GLN A 244 -14.71 8.98 -13.61
N CYS A 245 -13.69 8.11 -13.74
CA CYS A 245 -12.32 8.53 -14.07
C CYS A 245 -12.22 9.10 -15.49
N ARG A 246 -12.88 8.47 -16.47
CA ARG A 246 -12.97 8.97 -17.86
C ARG A 246 -13.72 10.31 -17.92
N ASP A 247 -14.84 10.42 -17.24
CA ASP A 247 -15.63 11.67 -17.13
C ASP A 247 -14.85 12.78 -16.42
N ALA A 248 -13.99 12.43 -15.46
CA ALA A 248 -13.06 13.35 -14.81
C ALA A 248 -12.02 13.93 -15.78
N GLY A 249 -11.68 13.17 -16.82
CA GLY A 249 -10.68 13.50 -17.85
C GLY A 249 -9.34 12.79 -17.65
N ALA A 250 -9.22 11.87 -16.69
CA ALA A 250 -7.97 11.18 -16.38
C ALA A 250 -7.73 9.96 -17.29
N ARG A 251 -6.46 9.57 -17.39
CA ARG A 251 -6.03 8.29 -17.95
C ARG A 251 -6.27 7.17 -16.94
N ILE A 252 -6.41 5.94 -17.44
CA ILE A 252 -6.60 4.75 -16.60
C ILE A 252 -5.60 3.68 -17.02
N ARG A 253 -4.92 3.08 -16.04
CA ARG A 253 -4.14 1.86 -16.17
C ARG A 253 -4.93 0.70 -15.57
N LEU A 254 -5.46 -0.17 -16.43
CA LEU A 254 -6.15 -1.39 -16.01
C LEU A 254 -5.13 -2.52 -15.85
N ILE A 255 -5.12 -3.16 -14.67
CA ILE A 255 -4.33 -4.37 -14.38
C ILE A 255 -5.27 -5.56 -14.15
N SER A 256 -4.91 -6.78 -14.57
CA SER A 256 -5.78 -7.92 -14.29
C SER A 256 -5.68 -8.35 -12.82
N ASP A 257 -4.48 -8.36 -12.26
CA ASP A 257 -4.16 -8.76 -10.89
C ASP A 257 -2.91 -7.94 -10.48
N GLY A 258 -2.41 -8.01 -9.23
CA GLY A 258 -1.22 -7.25 -8.84
C GLY A 258 -1.47 -5.89 -8.18
N ASP A 259 -2.45 -5.76 -7.29
CA ASP A 259 -2.82 -4.45 -6.71
C ASP A 259 -1.91 -3.99 -5.55
N VAL A 260 -1.09 -4.89 -4.96
CA VAL A 260 0.02 -4.50 -4.07
C VAL A 260 1.08 -3.74 -4.86
N ALA A 261 1.52 -4.31 -5.99
CA ALA A 261 2.52 -3.68 -6.86
C ALA A 261 2.06 -2.29 -7.33
N GLY A 262 0.80 -2.20 -7.79
CA GLY A 262 0.19 -0.96 -8.26
C GLY A 262 -0.01 0.10 -7.17
N ALA A 263 -0.34 -0.31 -5.95
CA ALA A 263 -0.44 0.61 -4.81
C ALA A 263 0.92 1.20 -4.44
N ILE A 264 2.01 0.44 -4.54
CA ILE A 264 3.36 0.91 -4.21
C ILE A 264 3.94 1.78 -5.35
N GLU A 265 3.56 1.50 -6.60
CA GLU A 265 4.01 2.24 -7.78
C GLU A 265 3.76 3.76 -7.67
N VAL A 266 2.68 4.18 -7.00
CA VAL A 266 2.32 5.62 -6.83
C VAL A 266 3.35 6.42 -6.03
N ALA A 267 4.14 5.76 -5.17
CA ALA A 267 5.17 6.40 -4.36
C ALA A 267 6.57 6.35 -5.00
N LYS A 268 6.71 5.72 -6.18
CA LYS A 268 7.98 5.62 -6.91
C LYS A 268 8.19 6.85 -7.78
N ALA A 269 9.34 7.53 -7.61
CA ALA A 269 9.73 8.64 -8.48
C ALA A 269 9.80 8.19 -9.96
N GLY A 270 9.22 8.98 -10.86
CA GLY A 270 9.13 8.64 -12.29
C GLY A 270 8.15 7.50 -12.61
N SER A 271 7.24 7.16 -11.70
CA SER A 271 6.15 6.21 -11.96
C SER A 271 5.23 6.68 -13.10
N PRO A 272 4.74 5.76 -13.96
CA PRO A 272 3.68 6.05 -14.93
C PRO A 272 2.28 6.10 -14.29
N VAL A 273 2.16 5.89 -12.97
CA VAL A 273 0.91 5.89 -12.19
C VAL A 273 1.00 6.92 -11.07
N ASP A 274 -0.07 7.71 -10.91
CA ASP A 274 -0.12 8.82 -9.94
C ASP A 274 -0.96 8.51 -8.70
N MET A 275 -1.95 7.65 -8.88
CA MET A 275 -2.87 7.23 -7.84
C MET A 275 -3.47 5.86 -8.18
N MET A 276 -3.81 5.10 -7.15
CA MET A 276 -4.59 3.87 -7.28
C MET A 276 -5.95 4.06 -6.63
N MET A 277 -7.01 3.55 -7.26
CA MET A 277 -8.37 3.56 -6.70
C MET A 277 -9.13 2.27 -7.04
N GLY A 278 -9.96 1.78 -6.12
CA GLY A 278 -10.91 0.70 -6.39
C GLY A 278 -11.00 -0.33 -5.27
N ILE A 279 -11.73 -1.41 -5.52
CA ILE A 279 -11.97 -2.51 -4.58
C ILE A 279 -11.01 -3.67 -4.87
N GLY A 280 -10.12 -3.94 -3.92
CA GLY A 280 -9.14 -5.03 -3.94
C GLY A 280 -9.22 -5.88 -2.67
N GLY A 281 -8.31 -6.84 -2.50
CA GLY A 281 -8.28 -7.62 -1.28
C GLY A 281 -7.77 -6.82 -0.07
N THR A 282 -8.36 -7.04 1.10
CA THR A 282 -7.96 -6.35 2.35
C THR A 282 -6.55 -6.71 2.81
N PRO A 283 -6.12 -7.99 2.78
CA PRO A 283 -4.73 -8.38 3.08
C PRO A 283 -3.69 -7.56 2.28
N GLU A 284 -3.89 -7.46 0.98
CA GLU A 284 -3.05 -6.73 0.02
C GLU A 284 -3.03 -5.22 0.33
N GLY A 285 -4.14 -4.66 0.85
CA GLY A 285 -4.22 -3.28 1.30
C GLY A 285 -3.33 -2.99 2.52
N VAL A 286 -3.28 -3.91 3.49
CA VAL A 286 -2.40 -3.80 4.68
C VAL A 286 -0.93 -3.96 4.29
N ILE A 287 -0.62 -4.89 3.37
CA ILE A 287 0.74 -5.07 2.82
C ILE A 287 1.20 -3.80 2.07
N ALA A 288 0.34 -3.22 1.23
CA ALA A 288 0.62 -1.97 0.53
C ALA A 288 0.80 -0.79 1.51
N ALA A 289 0.01 -0.72 2.59
CA ALA A 289 0.16 0.28 3.64
C ALA A 289 1.55 0.23 4.29
N CYS A 290 2.08 -0.96 4.57
CA CYS A 290 3.42 -1.14 5.12
C CYS A 290 4.50 -0.54 4.20
N ALA A 291 4.41 -0.77 2.89
CA ALA A 291 5.35 -0.22 1.91
C ALA A 291 5.20 1.30 1.74
N LEU A 292 3.97 1.79 1.61
CA LEU A 292 3.69 3.23 1.45
C LEU A 292 4.15 4.03 2.66
N LYS A 293 3.95 3.51 3.88
CA LYS A 293 4.48 4.11 5.11
C LYS A 293 6.01 4.21 5.10
N CYS A 294 6.70 3.19 4.57
CA CYS A 294 8.15 3.26 4.41
C CYS A 294 8.63 4.25 3.33
N MET A 295 7.79 4.58 2.34
CA MET A 295 8.12 5.42 1.19
C MET A 295 7.55 6.85 1.28
N GLY A 296 6.78 7.17 2.32
CA GLY A 296 6.13 8.46 2.54
C GLY A 296 4.83 8.68 1.77
N GLY A 297 4.29 7.66 1.10
CA GLY A 297 2.96 7.71 0.49
C GLY A 297 1.85 7.45 1.51
N THR A 298 0.59 7.54 1.08
CA THR A 298 -0.56 7.21 1.93
C THR A 298 -1.54 6.29 1.21
N ILE A 299 -2.24 5.48 2.00
CA ILE A 299 -3.39 4.68 1.56
C ILE A 299 -4.52 4.86 2.56
N GLN A 300 -5.73 5.03 2.02
CA GLN A 300 -6.99 4.91 2.73
C GLN A 300 -7.68 3.64 2.27
N GLY A 301 -8.42 2.99 3.18
CA GLY A 301 -9.28 1.89 2.82
C GLY A 301 -10.58 1.84 3.61
N ARG A 302 -11.60 1.19 3.07
CA ARG A 302 -12.89 0.94 3.73
C ARG A 302 -13.31 -0.49 3.48
N LEU A 303 -13.68 -1.23 4.52
CA LEU A 303 -14.06 -2.64 4.38
C LEU A 303 -15.27 -2.79 3.45
N TRP A 304 -15.20 -3.76 2.53
CA TRP A 304 -16.21 -3.99 1.50
C TRP A 304 -16.71 -5.44 1.57
N PRO A 305 -17.67 -5.76 2.45
CA PRO A 305 -18.27 -7.08 2.53
C PRO A 305 -18.98 -7.43 1.21
N ARG A 306 -18.66 -8.59 0.64
CA ARG A 306 -19.27 -9.11 -0.60
C ARG A 306 -20.68 -9.66 -0.37
N THR A 307 -20.95 -10.09 0.86
CA THR A 307 -22.20 -10.76 1.24
C THR A 307 -22.71 -10.20 2.58
N GLU A 308 -24.02 -10.37 2.82
CA GLU A 308 -24.61 -10.00 4.09
C GLU A 308 -24.12 -10.87 5.26
N ASP A 309 -23.58 -12.07 4.99
CA ASP A 309 -22.95 -12.90 6.01
C ASP A 309 -21.57 -12.35 6.41
N GLU A 310 -20.71 -11.98 5.44
CA GLU A 310 -19.46 -11.27 5.71
C GLU A 310 -19.72 -9.96 6.47
N ARG A 311 -20.75 -9.18 6.06
CA ARG A 311 -21.17 -7.95 6.75
C ARG A 311 -21.54 -8.23 8.20
N LYS A 312 -22.39 -9.23 8.43
CA LYS A 312 -22.87 -9.59 9.77
C LYS A 312 -21.71 -10.05 10.65
N GLN A 313 -20.87 -10.97 10.16
CA GLN A 313 -19.69 -11.44 10.89
C GLN A 313 -18.73 -10.30 11.26
N ALA A 314 -18.53 -9.33 10.36
CA ALA A 314 -17.70 -8.16 10.64
C ALA A 314 -18.28 -7.30 11.78
N ILE A 315 -19.58 -6.98 11.73
CA ILE A 315 -20.27 -6.21 12.77
C ILE A 315 -20.25 -6.96 14.12
N GLU A 316 -20.50 -8.28 14.11
CA GLU A 316 -20.47 -9.12 15.32
C GLU A 316 -19.07 -9.20 15.95
N ARG A 317 -18.00 -9.11 15.14
CA ARG A 317 -16.61 -9.01 15.62
C ARG A 317 -16.19 -7.56 15.97
N GLY A 318 -17.07 -6.58 15.82
CA GLY A 318 -16.84 -5.18 16.22
C GLY A 318 -16.18 -4.29 15.17
N TYR A 319 -16.15 -4.69 13.90
CA TYR A 319 -15.65 -3.86 12.81
C TYR A 319 -16.68 -2.77 12.43
N ASP A 320 -16.21 -1.53 12.34
CA ASP A 320 -16.94 -0.42 11.73
C ASP A 320 -16.72 -0.46 10.21
N LEU A 321 -17.81 -0.64 9.45
CA LEU A 321 -17.80 -0.78 8.00
C LEU A 321 -17.88 0.56 7.25
N ASP A 322 -18.31 1.63 7.93
CA ASP A 322 -18.40 2.97 7.34
C ASP A 322 -17.09 3.76 7.52
N LYS A 323 -16.32 3.42 8.57
CA LYS A 323 -15.00 3.99 8.87
C LYS A 323 -14.03 3.88 7.69
N ILE A 324 -13.37 5.01 7.38
CA ILE A 324 -12.13 5.03 6.60
C ILE A 324 -10.98 4.65 7.52
N LEU A 325 -10.28 3.58 7.17
CA LEU A 325 -9.00 3.16 7.74
C LEU A 325 -7.90 3.96 7.04
N HIS A 326 -7.21 4.81 7.79
CA HIS A 326 -6.04 5.53 7.29
C HIS A 326 -4.76 4.68 7.42
N LEU A 327 -3.64 5.18 6.89
CA LEU A 327 -2.34 4.50 6.92
C LEU A 327 -1.97 3.91 8.30
N ASP A 328 -2.15 4.70 9.37
CA ASP A 328 -1.87 4.29 10.75
C ASP A 328 -2.96 3.41 11.41
N ASP A 329 -4.15 3.31 10.81
CA ASP A 329 -5.12 2.27 11.20
C ASP A 329 -4.71 0.90 10.63
N LEU A 330 -4.14 0.89 9.42
CA LEU A 330 -3.71 -0.31 8.69
C LEU A 330 -2.37 -0.85 9.20
N VAL A 331 -1.43 0.03 9.56
CA VAL A 331 -0.12 -0.35 10.14
C VAL A 331 0.37 0.70 11.14
N LYS A 332 0.40 0.31 12.42
CA LYS A 332 0.79 1.17 13.55
C LYS A 332 2.31 1.18 13.77
N GLY A 333 2.83 2.29 14.30
CA GLY A 333 4.25 2.42 14.65
C GLY A 333 5.21 2.42 13.45
N ASP A 334 6.51 2.54 13.72
CA ASP A 334 7.52 2.81 12.68
C ASP A 334 8.60 1.72 12.54
N ASP A 335 8.62 0.72 13.42
CA ASP A 335 9.44 -0.50 13.26
C ASP A 335 8.77 -1.47 12.26
N VAL A 336 8.55 -0.95 11.06
CA VAL A 336 7.97 -1.64 9.89
C VAL A 336 9.06 -1.91 8.85
N PHE A 337 9.06 -3.13 8.35
CA PHE A 337 9.96 -3.65 7.33
C PHE A 337 9.14 -4.24 6.18
N PHE A 338 9.61 -4.07 4.95
CA PHE A 338 8.97 -4.64 3.76
C PHE A 338 10.04 -5.18 2.81
N ALA A 339 9.76 -6.30 2.17
CA ALA A 339 10.54 -6.79 1.04
C ALA A 339 9.61 -7.31 -0.06
N ALA A 340 10.00 -7.07 -1.32
CA ALA A 340 9.35 -7.65 -2.48
C ALA A 340 10.41 -8.10 -3.51
N THR A 341 10.12 -9.16 -4.27
CA THR A 341 10.95 -9.62 -5.39
C THR A 341 10.08 -9.88 -6.62
N GLY A 342 10.53 -9.42 -7.79
CA GLY A 342 9.82 -9.64 -9.06
C GLY A 342 9.84 -11.11 -9.48
N VAL A 343 8.65 -11.66 -9.74
CA VAL A 343 8.47 -13.01 -10.30
C VAL A 343 8.45 -12.91 -11.82
N SER A 344 7.62 -12.02 -12.35
CA SER A 344 7.62 -11.60 -13.75
C SER A 344 7.91 -10.11 -13.88
N ASP A 345 8.20 -9.63 -15.09
CA ASP A 345 8.53 -8.21 -15.29
C ASP A 345 7.35 -7.31 -14.97
N GLY A 346 7.58 -6.29 -14.15
CA GLY A 346 6.65 -5.20 -13.91
C GLY A 346 7.38 -3.86 -13.76
N ASP A 347 6.61 -2.79 -13.64
CA ASP A 347 7.11 -1.42 -13.59
C ASP A 347 7.81 -1.08 -12.26
N LEU A 348 7.58 -1.89 -11.23
CA LEU A 348 8.23 -1.79 -9.92
C LEU A 348 9.53 -2.62 -9.85
N LEU A 349 9.53 -3.86 -10.36
CA LEU A 349 10.64 -4.81 -10.28
C LEU A 349 10.75 -5.67 -11.56
N LYS A 350 11.98 -5.99 -11.97
CA LYS A 350 12.22 -6.99 -13.03
C LYS A 350 11.88 -8.40 -12.51
N GLY A 351 11.36 -9.25 -13.39
CA GLY A 351 11.10 -10.66 -13.08
C GLY A 351 12.38 -11.49 -13.00
N VAL A 352 12.26 -12.72 -12.49
CA VAL A 352 13.38 -13.66 -12.42
C VAL A 352 13.94 -13.95 -13.82
N ARG A 353 15.26 -14.08 -13.92
CA ARG A 353 15.93 -14.57 -15.14
C ARG A 353 16.76 -15.81 -14.83
N TYR A 354 16.49 -16.91 -15.52
CA TYR A 354 17.28 -18.13 -15.42
C TYR A 354 18.35 -18.14 -16.51
N HIS A 355 19.60 -18.40 -16.15
CA HIS A 355 20.73 -18.48 -17.07
C HIS A 355 21.52 -19.77 -16.83
N SER A 356 22.55 -20.02 -17.65
CA SER A 356 23.41 -21.17 -17.43
C SER A 356 24.12 -21.07 -16.07
N GLY A 357 23.94 -22.09 -15.22
CA GLY A 357 24.54 -22.18 -13.88
C GLY A 357 23.95 -21.27 -12.79
N GLY A 358 22.88 -20.52 -13.06
CA GLY A 358 22.28 -19.62 -12.05
C GLY A 358 21.00 -18.91 -12.46
N ALA A 359 20.59 -17.95 -11.63
CA ALA A 359 19.49 -17.04 -11.92
C ALA A 359 19.77 -15.65 -11.35
N SER A 360 19.15 -14.61 -11.89
CA SER A 360 19.09 -13.29 -11.26
C SER A 360 17.68 -12.93 -10.78
N THR A 361 17.63 -12.18 -9.68
CA THR A 361 16.41 -11.62 -9.08
C THR A 361 16.57 -10.11 -8.90
N ASN A 362 15.46 -9.38 -9.00
CA ASN A 362 15.41 -7.96 -8.69
C ASN A 362 14.38 -7.72 -7.59
N SER A 363 14.83 -7.08 -6.51
CA SER A 363 14.10 -6.97 -5.25
C SER A 363 14.11 -5.54 -4.73
N MET A 364 13.09 -5.19 -3.94
CA MET A 364 13.01 -3.95 -3.19
C MET A 364 12.92 -4.27 -1.70
N VAL A 365 13.61 -3.49 -0.88
CA VAL A 365 13.70 -3.64 0.57
C VAL A 365 13.52 -2.29 1.23
N LEU A 366 12.55 -2.17 2.13
CA LEU A 366 12.16 -0.92 2.79
C LEU A 366 12.22 -1.05 4.32
N ARG A 367 12.52 0.06 5.00
CA ARG A 367 12.46 0.16 6.46
C ARG A 367 12.00 1.56 6.91
N CYS A 368 10.80 1.64 7.45
CA CYS A 368 10.10 2.89 7.81
C CYS A 368 10.94 3.81 8.71
N LYS A 369 11.35 3.32 9.88
CA LYS A 369 12.20 4.04 10.87
C LYS A 369 13.50 4.69 10.34
N SER A 370 13.96 4.30 9.14
CA SER A 370 15.17 4.83 8.51
C SER A 370 14.93 5.53 7.17
N GLY A 371 13.68 5.61 6.70
CA GLY A 371 13.31 6.10 5.36
C GLY A 371 14.04 5.39 4.21
N THR A 372 14.70 4.26 4.48
CA THR A 372 15.70 3.69 3.56
C THR A 372 15.01 2.75 2.58
N VAL A 373 14.98 3.17 1.32
CA VAL A 373 14.58 2.37 0.16
C VAL A 373 15.83 1.74 -0.46
N ARG A 374 15.83 0.42 -0.69
CA ARG A 374 16.91 -0.28 -1.39
C ARG A 374 16.34 -1.08 -2.55
N PHE A 375 16.94 -0.94 -3.72
CA PHE A 375 16.81 -1.90 -4.81
C PHE A 375 18.02 -2.83 -4.78
N VAL A 376 17.78 -4.12 -4.95
CA VAL A 376 18.80 -5.17 -4.89
C VAL A 376 18.70 -5.99 -6.17
N GLU A 377 19.83 -6.21 -6.83
CA GLU A 377 19.96 -7.15 -7.94
C GLU A 377 20.92 -8.26 -7.51
N THR A 378 20.41 -9.49 -7.44
CA THR A 378 21.13 -10.63 -6.86
C THR A 378 21.38 -11.69 -7.92
N PHE A 379 22.62 -12.15 -8.04
CA PHE A 379 23.04 -13.21 -8.96
C PHE A 379 23.26 -14.52 -8.20
N HIS A 380 22.31 -15.44 -8.30
CA HIS A 380 22.27 -16.73 -7.62
C HIS A 380 23.05 -17.78 -8.41
N LYS A 381 24.07 -18.39 -7.81
CA LYS A 381 24.90 -19.43 -8.44
C LYS A 381 24.63 -20.82 -7.83
N TRP A 382 24.29 -21.81 -8.65
CA TRP A 382 23.96 -23.16 -8.15
C TRP A 382 25.21 -24.00 -7.82
N ALA A 383 26.33 -23.78 -8.51
CA ALA A 383 27.58 -24.52 -8.33
C ALA A 383 28.70 -23.65 -7.72
N LYS A 384 29.57 -24.28 -6.92
CA LYS A 384 30.77 -23.66 -6.34
C LYS A 384 31.99 -24.55 -6.60
N PRO A 385 33.12 -24.03 -7.13
CA PRO A 385 33.26 -22.70 -7.75
C PRO A 385 32.45 -22.61 -9.06
N SER A 386 32.10 -21.39 -9.47
CA SER A 386 31.35 -21.16 -10.71
C SER A 386 32.28 -21.20 -11.94
N VAL A 387 31.86 -21.92 -12.98
CA VAL A 387 32.52 -21.93 -14.30
C VAL A 387 32.19 -20.72 -15.18
N THR A 388 31.27 -19.84 -14.74
CA THR A 388 30.89 -18.61 -15.43
C THR A 388 31.13 -17.37 -14.56
N ASN A 389 31.59 -16.29 -15.20
CA ASN A 389 31.66 -14.97 -14.60
C ASN A 389 30.24 -14.41 -14.39
N ILE A 390 30.09 -13.49 -13.43
CA ILE A 390 28.94 -12.58 -13.41
C ILE A 390 29.39 -11.35 -14.19
N ASP A 391 28.71 -11.04 -15.27
CA ASP A 391 28.83 -9.74 -15.91
C ASP A 391 27.53 -8.97 -15.63
N PRO A 392 27.57 -7.91 -14.80
CA PRO A 392 26.38 -7.13 -14.45
C PRO A 392 25.84 -6.29 -15.63
N ASN A 393 26.56 -6.24 -16.76
CA ASN A 393 26.12 -5.58 -17.99
C ASN A 393 25.70 -6.57 -19.09
N ASP A 394 25.72 -7.89 -18.82
CA ASP A 394 25.20 -8.93 -19.72
C ASP A 394 23.67 -8.98 -19.62
N SER A 395 23.05 -7.83 -19.88
CA SER A 395 21.68 -7.78 -20.35
C SER A 395 21.66 -8.43 -21.72
N ASP A 396 20.92 -9.53 -21.85
CA ASP A 396 20.82 -10.38 -23.03
C ASP A 396 20.26 -9.60 -24.26
N ASP A 397 21.11 -8.79 -24.89
CA ASP A 397 20.80 -7.93 -26.03
C ASP A 397 20.99 -8.65 -27.39
N GLY A 398 21.09 -9.99 -27.34
CA GLY A 398 21.27 -10.84 -28.51
C GLY A 398 22.63 -10.71 -29.20
N SER A 399 23.55 -9.86 -28.72
CA SER A 399 24.87 -9.70 -29.32
C SER A 399 25.86 -10.74 -28.78
N THR A 400 25.71 -12.00 -29.23
CA THR A 400 26.62 -13.11 -28.89
C THR A 400 28.04 -12.89 -29.46
N THR A 401 28.78 -11.97 -28.88
CA THR A 401 30.16 -11.66 -29.25
C THR A 401 31.05 -12.76 -28.69
N ILE A 402 31.22 -13.82 -29.48
CA ILE A 402 32.17 -14.91 -29.22
C ILE A 402 33.56 -14.30 -29.07
N ARG A 403 33.99 -14.05 -27.81
CA ARG A 403 35.35 -13.65 -27.50
C ARG A 403 36.26 -14.85 -27.74
N ASN A 404 36.94 -14.83 -28.89
CA ASN A 404 38.02 -15.75 -29.24
C ASN A 404 39.00 -15.92 -28.07
N MET A 405 39.03 -17.12 -27.49
CA MET A 405 40.22 -17.64 -26.82
C MET A 405 40.88 -18.68 -27.73
N GLY A 406 41.75 -18.20 -28.61
CA GLY A 406 42.88 -19.02 -29.04
C GLY A 406 43.93 -19.03 -27.92
N ALA A 407 44.69 -20.09 -27.68
CA ALA A 407 44.62 -21.44 -28.26
C ALA A 407 45.43 -22.40 -27.39
N THR A 408 45.06 -23.69 -27.34
CA THR A 408 46.05 -24.80 -27.38
C THR A 408 45.38 -26.14 -27.72
N SER A 409 45.79 -26.70 -28.87
CA SER A 409 45.82 -28.12 -29.25
C SER A 409 45.01 -29.16 -28.44
N GLY A 410 43.96 -29.72 -29.06
CA GLY A 410 43.34 -30.98 -28.66
C GLY A 410 42.44 -31.54 -29.75
N ARG A 411 42.95 -32.43 -30.63
CA ARG A 411 42.11 -33.10 -31.64
C ARG A 411 41.19 -34.12 -30.96
N GLY A 412 39.89 -33.89 -31.02
CA GLY A 412 38.86 -34.86 -30.63
C GLY A 412 37.61 -34.67 -31.47
N ALA A 413 37.42 -35.51 -32.49
CA ALA A 413 36.23 -35.48 -33.32
C ALA A 413 35.06 -36.11 -32.54
N GLY A 414 34.14 -35.27 -32.05
CA GLY A 414 32.89 -35.68 -31.41
C GLY A 414 31.71 -35.09 -32.17
N GLN A 415 30.85 -35.96 -32.71
CA GLN A 415 29.61 -35.55 -33.37
C GLN A 415 28.68 -34.86 -32.34
N ARG A 416 28.06 -33.74 -32.72
CA ARG A 416 26.90 -33.22 -31.98
C ARG A 416 25.70 -34.14 -32.25
N PRO A 417 24.94 -34.58 -31.22
CA PRO A 417 23.70 -35.31 -31.44
C PRO A 417 22.62 -34.39 -32.03
N PRO A 418 21.70 -34.91 -32.86
CA PRO A 418 20.57 -34.15 -33.37
C PRO A 418 19.37 -34.25 -32.42
N TRP A 419 19.21 -33.25 -31.55
CA TRP A 419 17.94 -32.86 -30.92
C TRP A 419 18.02 -31.38 -30.54
#